data_AF-A0A953W0A8-F1
#
_entry.id   AF-A0A953W0A8-F1
#
_cell.length_a   1.000
_cell.length_b   1.000
_cell.length_c   1.000
_cell.angle_alpha   90.00
_cell.angle_beta   90.00
_cell.angle_gamma   90.00
#
_symmetry.space_group_name_H-M   'P 1'
#
loop_
_entity.id
_entity.type
_entity.pdbx_description
1 polymer ?
#
loop_
_entity_poly.entity_id
_entity_poly.type
_entity_poly.pdbx_seq_one_letter_code
_entity_poly.pdbx_strand_id
1 'polypeptide(L)' 'MAETPISLSKFRKTRARADKKAQADANAVRFGRSKADKARDAAQAAQQDAHLNAHRRDDAPDR' A
#
# COMPACT_ATOMS: atom_id res chain seq x y z
N MET A 1 17.38 -6.15 -43.88
CA MET A 1 16.92 -5.06 -42.99
C MET A 1 15.49 -5.39 -42.58
N ALA A 2 15.29 -6.02 -41.42
CA ALA A 2 13.97 -6.47 -41.00
C ALA A 2 13.21 -5.30 -40.36
N GLU A 3 12.36 -4.65 -41.14
CA GLU A 3 11.39 -3.67 -40.63
C GLU A 3 10.30 -4.43 -39.88
N THR A 4 10.55 -4.69 -38.60
CA THR A 4 9.64 -5.43 -37.75
C THR A 4 8.44 -4.54 -37.43
N PRO A 5 7.19 -4.97 -37.72
CA PRO A 5 6.03 -4.14 -37.50
C PRO A 5 5.88 -3.78 -36.01
N ILE A 6 5.90 -2.48 -35.71
CA ILE A 6 5.76 -1.96 -34.35
C ILE A 6 4.31 -2.11 -33.90
N SER A 7 4.08 -2.88 -32.84
CA SER A 7 2.74 -3.06 -32.31
C SER A 7 2.31 -1.83 -31.50
N LEU A 8 1.34 -1.07 -32.01
CA LEU A 8 0.76 0.11 -31.36
C LEU A 8 0.14 -0.20 -29.99
N SER A 9 -0.35 -1.42 -29.79
CA SER A 9 -0.92 -1.88 -28.53
C SER A 9 0.11 -1.90 -27.39
N LYS A 10 1.35 -2.34 -27.67
CA LYS A 10 2.46 -2.28 -26.69
C LYS A 10 2.76 -0.84 -26.31
N PHE A 11 2.83 0.08 -27.28
CA PHE A 11 3.08 1.49 -27.03
C PHE A 11 1.99 2.14 -26.16
N ARG A 12 0.71 1.85 -26.45
CA ARG A 12 -0.40 2.34 -25.61
C ARG A 12 -0.30 1.80 -24.18
N LYS A 13 0.07 0.52 -24.02
CA LYS A 13 0.26 -0.11 -22.71
C LYS A 13 1.43 0.50 -21.94
N THR A 14 2.56 0.79 -22.61
CA THR A 14 3.70 1.42 -21.94
C THR A 14 3.36 2.83 -21.48
N ARG A 15 2.69 3.63 -22.32
CA ARG A 15 2.19 4.96 -21.94
C ARG A 15 1.26 4.90 -20.73
N ALA A 16 0.25 4.02 -20.76
CA ALA A 16 -0.68 3.86 -19.65
C ALA A 16 0.01 3.42 -18.33
N ARG A 17 1.07 2.61 -18.42
CA ARG A 17 1.88 2.23 -17.23
C ARG A 17 2.69 3.41 -16.70
N ALA A 18 3.26 4.23 -17.59
CA ALA A 18 4.00 5.43 -17.20
C ALA A 18 3.10 6.45 -16.50
N ASP A 19 1.89 6.69 -17.05
CA ASP A 19 0.91 7.60 -16.46
C ASP A 19 0.48 7.14 -15.06
N LYS A 20 0.24 5.83 -14.88
CA LYS A 20 -0.05 5.23 -13.57
C LYS A 20 1.09 5.41 -12.58
N LYS A 21 2.34 5.27 -13.02
CA LYS A 21 3.52 5.46 -12.17
C LYS A 21 3.62 6.92 -11.71
N ALA A 22 3.47 7.88 -12.63
CA ALA A 22 3.49 9.30 -12.30
C ALA A 22 2.38 9.69 -11.30
N GLN A 23 1.17 9.12 -11.46
CA GLN A 23 0.09 9.31 -10.49
C GLN A 23 0.42 8.70 -9.12
N ALA A 24 1.03 7.52 -9.10
CA ALA A 24 1.45 6.89 -7.85
C ALA A 24 2.53 7.72 -7.13
N ASP A 25 3.52 8.23 -7.87
CA ASP A 25 4.56 9.11 -7.34
C ASP A 25 3.97 10.43 -6.80
N ALA A 26 3.05 11.04 -7.55
CA ALA A 26 2.32 12.23 -7.10
C ALA A 26 1.49 11.96 -5.84
N ASN A 27 0.84 10.80 -5.74
CA ASN A 27 0.09 10.41 -4.55
C ASN A 27 1.02 10.11 -3.37
N ALA A 28 2.20 9.53 -3.59
CA ALA A 28 3.20 9.31 -2.55
C ALA A 28 3.68 10.64 -1.95
N VAL A 29 3.96 11.63 -2.80
CA VAL A 29 4.33 12.99 -2.37
C VAL A 29 3.18 13.68 -1.64
N ARG A 30 1.95 13.62 -2.18
CA ARG A 30 0.80 14.34 -1.61
C ARG A 30 0.27 13.75 -0.31
N PHE A 31 0.29 12.42 -0.18
CA PHE A 31 -0.36 11.74 0.93
C PHE A 31 0.64 11.11 1.91
N GLY A 32 1.94 11.16 1.62
CA GLY A 32 3.06 10.81 2.52
C GLY A 32 3.17 9.34 2.91
N ARG A 33 2.08 8.56 2.84
CA ARG A 33 2.01 7.14 3.14
C ARG A 33 1.22 6.41 2.07
N SER A 34 1.80 5.34 1.51
CA SER A 34 1.11 4.50 0.53
C SER A 34 0.02 3.67 1.22
N LYS A 35 -0.89 3.09 0.42
CA LYS A 35 -1.92 2.18 0.95
C LYS A 35 -1.30 0.95 1.63
N ALA A 36 -0.17 0.46 1.11
CA ALA A 36 0.55 -0.67 1.68
C ALA A 36 1.16 -0.32 3.05
N ASP A 37 1.76 0.87 3.17
CA ASP A 37 2.34 1.33 4.45
C ASP A 37 1.25 1.52 5.51
N LYS A 38 0.11 2.13 5.13
CA LYS A 38 -1.04 2.26 6.04
C LYS A 38 -1.57 0.89 6.51
N ALA A 39 -1.62 -0.09 5.61
CA ALA A 39 -2.08 -1.43 5.96
C ALA A 39 -1.10 -2.13 6.91
N ARG A 40 0.21 -1.97 6.68
CA ARG A 40 1.25 -2.47 7.57
C ARG A 40 1.16 -1.81 8.95
N ASP A 41 1.10 -0.49 9.01
CA ASP A 41 0.98 0.25 10.28
C ASP A 41 -0.26 -0.19 11.06
N ALA A 42 -1.42 -0.32 10.39
CA ALA A 42 -2.65 -0.77 11.01
C ALA A 42 -2.55 -2.20 11.56
N ALA A 43 -1.90 -3.11 10.83
CA ALA A 43 -1.66 -4.47 11.30
C ALA A 43 -0.72 -4.50 12.52
N GLN A 44 0.34 -3.67 12.52
CA GLN A 44 1.24 -3.55 13.66
C GLN A 44 0.54 -2.96 14.89
N ALA A 45 -0.30 -1.95 14.70
CA ALA A 45 -1.09 -1.36 15.78
C ALA A 45 -2.07 -2.39 16.38
N ALA A 46 -2.80 -3.12 15.54
CA ALA A 46 -3.72 -4.16 16.00
C ALA A 46 -3.01 -5.29 16.77
N GLN A 47 -1.80 -5.68 16.35
CA GLN A 47 -0.99 -6.65 17.08
C GLN A 47 -0.56 -6.12 18.46
N GLN A 48 -0.14 -4.85 18.54
CA GLN A 48 0.22 -4.21 19.80
C GLN A 48 -0.99 -4.12 20.73
N ASP A 49 -2.14 -3.68 20.21
CA ASP A 49 -3.38 -3.62 20.99
C ASP A 49 -3.80 -5.01 21.50
N ALA A 50 -3.73 -6.04 20.65
CA ALA A 50 -4.01 -7.41 21.05
C ALA A 50 -3.05 -7.91 22.13
N HIS A 51 -1.75 -7.61 22.01
CA HIS A 51 -0.75 -7.96 23.00
C HIS A 51 -1.02 -7.26 24.35
N LEU A 52 -1.33 -5.96 24.32
CA LEU A 52 -1.68 -5.21 25.53
C LEU A 52 -2.97 -5.72 26.16
N ASN A 53 -4.00 -6.03 25.37
CA ASN A 53 -5.25 -6.59 25.85
C ASN A 53 -5.06 -7.98 26.47
N ALA A 54 -4.20 -8.84 25.90
CA ALA A 54 -3.91 -10.16 26.48
C ALA A 54 -3.23 -10.07 27.85
N HIS A 55 -2.48 -9.00 28.10
CA HIS A 55 -1.83 -8.72 29.38
C HIS A 55 -2.67 -7.83 30.31
N ARG A 56 -3.78 -7.26 29.81
CA ARG A 56 -4.73 -6.55 30.65
C ARG A 56 -5.42 -7.60 31.51
N ARG A 57 -5.11 -7.57 32.80
CA ARG A 57 -6.01 -8.14 33.80
C ARG A 57 -7.22 -7.21 33.74
N ASP A 58 -8.32 -7.70 33.18
CA ASP A 58 -9.61 -7.06 33.44
C ASP A 58 -9.64 -6.87 34.95
N ASP A 59 -9.83 -5.64 35.42
CA ASP A 59 -10.02 -5.37 36.84
C ASP A 59 -11.17 -6.28 37.27
N ALA A 60 -10.80 -7.43 37.81
CA ALA A 60 -11.70 -8.29 38.50
C ALA A 60 -12.28 -7.39 39.59
N PRO A 61 -13.61 -7.19 39.65
CA PRO A 61 -14.17 -6.85 40.93
C PRO A 61 -13.89 -8.06 41.82
N ASP A 62 -12.76 -7.99 42.52
CA ASP A 62 -12.38 -8.90 43.58
C ASP A 62 -13.33 -8.58 44.74
N ARG A 63 -14.34 -9.45 44.91
CA ARG A 63 -15.26 -9.60 46.06
C ARG A 63 -16.49 -8.70 46.13
#